data_AF-A0A919YS80-F1
#
_entry.id   AF-A0A919YS80-F1
#
_cell.length_a   1.000
_cell.length_b   1.000
_cell.length_c   1.000
_cell.angle_alpha   90.00
_cell.angle_beta   90.00
_cell.angle_gamma   90.00
#
_symmetry.space_group_name_H-M   'P 1'
#
loop_
_entity.id
_entity.type
_entity.pdbx_description
1 polymer ?
#
loop_
_entity_poly.entity_id
_entity_poly.type
_entity_poly.pdbx_seq_one_letter_code
_entity_poly.pdbx_strand_id
1 'polypeptide(L)'
;MKQLQIPSYLHELFGERQSRGVIAIILLFGGVLTALLYFVFPEMTAALPLWRCALALLLMFDVFCGCIANFTASTSHYYAARKRHRILFISVHVHLILIALLLSSDIVNALIIWAYTIAAAFIVNALNGKQLQLVTAGLLLAFGLGCMPMLPAIQPYMLAIGSLFMLKVMFSFAVDHYSALSSQ
;
A
#
# COMPACT_ATOMS: atom_id res chain seq x y z
N MET A 1 0.84 -16.00 -20.78
CA MET A 1 -0.28 -16.17 -19.82
C MET A 1 -1.51 -15.43 -20.35
N LYS A 2 -2.72 -16.00 -20.29
CA LYS A 2 -3.94 -15.32 -20.77
C LYS A 2 -4.20 -14.05 -19.96
N GLN A 3 -4.19 -12.89 -20.62
CA GLN A 3 -4.56 -11.61 -20.00
C GLN A 3 -6.08 -11.49 -19.96
N LEU A 4 -6.60 -11.04 -18.82
CA LEU A 4 -8.01 -10.66 -18.67
C LEU A 4 -8.14 -9.16 -18.83
N GLN A 5 -9.20 -8.73 -19.52
CA GLN A 5 -9.64 -7.34 -19.41
C GLN A 5 -10.34 -7.16 -18.07
N ILE A 6 -9.87 -6.19 -17.32
CA ILE A 6 -10.43 -5.86 -16.02
C ILE A 6 -11.64 -4.94 -16.23
N PRO A 7 -12.77 -5.12 -15.51
CA PRO A 7 -13.88 -4.18 -15.53
C PRO A 7 -13.44 -2.79 -15.07
N SER A 8 -14.05 -1.72 -15.61
CA SER A 8 -13.63 -0.33 -15.38
C SER A 8 -13.58 0.07 -13.90
N TYR A 9 -14.49 -0.44 -13.08
CA TYR A 9 -14.53 -0.17 -11.64
C TYR A 9 -13.39 -0.82 -10.84
N LEU A 10 -12.63 -1.76 -11.43
CA LEU A 10 -11.46 -2.41 -10.82
C LEU A 10 -10.14 -1.93 -11.42
N HIS A 11 -10.15 -1.00 -12.37
CA HIS A 11 -8.93 -0.51 -13.02
C HIS A 11 -7.97 0.15 -12.01
N GLU A 12 -8.50 0.83 -10.99
CA GLU A 12 -7.66 1.44 -9.95
C GLU A 12 -6.92 0.41 -9.08
N LEU A 13 -7.42 -0.83 -9.03
CA LEU A 13 -6.87 -1.93 -8.23
C LEU A 13 -5.93 -2.83 -9.04
N PHE A 14 -6.30 -3.18 -10.28
CA PHE A 14 -5.58 -4.19 -11.08
C PHE A 14 -5.02 -3.68 -12.41
N GLY A 15 -5.27 -2.41 -12.77
CA GLY A 15 -5.04 -1.87 -14.11
C GLY A 15 -6.07 -2.36 -15.13
N GLU A 16 -5.85 -2.03 -16.41
CA GLU A 16 -6.80 -2.36 -17.50
C GLU A 16 -6.71 -3.83 -17.94
N ARG A 17 -5.51 -4.42 -17.86
CA ARG A 17 -5.23 -5.81 -18.28
C ARG A 17 -4.34 -6.52 -17.29
N GLN A 18 -4.79 -7.60 -16.68
CA GLN A 18 -3.98 -8.35 -15.71
C GLN A 18 -4.03 -9.85 -15.99
N SER A 19 -2.94 -10.56 -15.70
CA SER A 19 -2.93 -12.01 -15.83
C SER A 19 -3.67 -12.67 -14.66
N ARG A 20 -4.39 -13.77 -14.92
CA ARG A 20 -5.10 -14.53 -13.86
C ARG A 20 -4.17 -14.97 -12.73
N GLY A 21 -2.95 -15.39 -13.09
CA GLY A 21 -1.95 -15.82 -12.11
C GLY A 21 -1.51 -14.67 -11.20
N VAL A 22 -1.30 -13.47 -11.75
CA VAL A 22 -0.93 -12.28 -10.96
C VAL A 22 -2.07 -11.84 -10.04
N ILE A 23 -3.33 -11.85 -10.51
CA ILE A 23 -4.50 -11.59 -9.65
C ILE A 23 -4.52 -12.59 -8.49
N ALA A 24 -4.33 -13.88 -8.77
CA ALA A 24 -4.30 -14.91 -7.73
C ALA A 24 -3.18 -14.66 -6.71
N ILE A 25 -1.98 -14.28 -7.14
CA ILE A 25 -0.87 -13.93 -6.24
C ILE A 25 -1.20 -12.72 -5.37
N ILE A 26 -1.78 -11.66 -5.95
CA ILE A 26 -2.18 -10.45 -5.20
C ILE A 26 -3.20 -10.80 -4.12
N LEU A 27 -4.26 -11.52 -4.48
CA LEU A 27 -5.33 -11.92 -3.55
C LEU A 27 -4.82 -12.91 -2.50
N LEU A 28 -3.96 -13.86 -2.88
CA LEU A 28 -3.38 -14.83 -1.96
C LEU A 28 -2.46 -14.13 -0.96
N PHE A 29 -1.57 -13.24 -1.41
CA PHE A 29 -0.67 -12.50 -0.54
C PHE A 29 -1.46 -11.65 0.47
N GLY A 30 -2.43 -10.87 -0.01
CA GLY A 30 -3.27 -10.06 0.87
C GLY A 30 -4.08 -10.89 1.85
N GLY A 31 -4.75 -11.94 1.37
CA GLY A 31 -5.61 -12.79 2.18
C GLY A 31 -4.84 -13.57 3.23
N VAL A 32 -3.72 -14.18 2.85
CA VAL A 32 -2.86 -14.93 3.78
C VAL A 32 -2.31 -14.02 4.87
N LEU A 33 -1.83 -12.83 4.53
CA LEU A 33 -1.23 -11.96 5.53
C LEU A 33 -2.26 -11.31 6.46
N THR A 34 -3.44 -10.93 5.94
CA THR A 34 -4.56 -10.49 6.77
C THR A 34 -5.01 -11.58 7.74
N ALA A 35 -5.16 -12.82 7.25
CA ALA A 35 -5.50 -13.96 8.09
C ALA A 35 -4.42 -14.24 9.13
N LEU A 36 -3.15 -14.22 8.74
CA LEU A 36 -2.00 -14.43 9.64
C LEU A 36 -2.03 -13.41 10.79
N LEU A 37 -2.18 -12.12 10.49
CA LEU A 37 -2.27 -11.10 11.55
C LEU A 37 -3.48 -11.31 12.47
N TYR A 38 -4.63 -11.67 11.91
CA TYR A 38 -5.83 -11.96 12.70
C TYR A 38 -5.62 -13.13 13.67
N PHE A 39 -4.97 -14.21 13.23
CA PHE A 39 -4.73 -15.40 14.07
C PHE A 39 -3.56 -15.24 15.04
N VAL A 40 -2.51 -14.49 14.66
CA VAL A 40 -1.35 -14.26 15.53
C VAL A 40 -1.63 -13.21 16.60
N PHE A 41 -2.45 -12.20 16.30
CA PHE A 41 -2.80 -11.10 17.20
C PHE A 41 -4.33 -11.04 17.44
N PRO A 42 -4.95 -12.08 18.03
CA PRO A 42 -6.40 -12.10 18.25
C PRO A 42 -6.90 -10.93 19.12
N GLU A 43 -6.05 -10.41 20.02
CA GLU A 43 -6.34 -9.26 20.87
C GLU A 43 -6.65 -7.98 20.06
N MET A 44 -6.18 -7.90 18.82
CA MET A 44 -6.47 -6.81 17.89
C MET A 44 -7.98 -6.64 17.65
N THR A 45 -8.75 -7.73 17.72
CA THR A 45 -10.19 -7.73 17.39
C THR A 45 -11.10 -8.28 18.47
N ALA A 46 -10.55 -8.95 19.50
CA ALA A 46 -11.32 -9.68 20.50
C ALA A 46 -12.36 -8.83 21.27
N ALA A 47 -12.07 -7.55 21.51
CA ALA A 47 -12.93 -6.65 22.29
C ALA A 47 -13.76 -5.69 21.40
N LEU A 48 -13.76 -5.88 20.09
CA LEU A 48 -14.37 -4.94 19.15
C LEU A 48 -15.69 -5.47 18.57
N PRO A 49 -16.65 -4.59 18.26
CA PRO A 49 -17.83 -4.96 17.50
C PRO A 49 -17.47 -5.56 16.13
N LEU A 50 -18.22 -6.57 15.69
CA LEU A 50 -17.95 -7.30 14.45
C LEU A 50 -17.78 -6.39 13.22
N TRP A 51 -18.55 -5.30 13.13
CA TRP A 51 -18.45 -4.36 12.03
C TRP A 51 -17.11 -3.62 11.99
N ARG A 52 -16.51 -3.30 13.16
CA ARG A 52 -15.17 -2.68 13.23
C ARG A 52 -14.12 -3.67 12.80
N CYS A 53 -14.22 -4.91 13.25
CA CYS A 53 -13.32 -5.99 12.85
C CYS A 53 -13.36 -6.22 11.35
N ALA A 54 -14.56 -6.36 10.78
CA ALA A 54 -14.74 -6.60 9.34
C ALA A 54 -14.16 -5.45 8.50
N LEU A 55 -14.44 -4.19 8.86
CA LEU A 55 -13.88 -3.04 8.15
C LEU A 55 -12.37 -2.95 8.30
N ALA A 56 -11.81 -3.17 9.50
CA ALA A 56 -10.38 -3.12 9.71
C ALA A 56 -9.66 -4.20 8.88
N LEU A 57 -10.17 -5.44 8.88
CA LEU A 57 -9.60 -6.54 8.10
C LEU A 57 -9.69 -6.28 6.60
N LEU A 58 -10.80 -5.68 6.12
CA LEU A 58 -10.95 -5.29 4.73
C LEU A 58 -9.93 -4.22 4.31
N LEU A 59 -9.70 -3.21 5.15
CA LEU A 59 -8.69 -2.18 4.88
C LEU A 59 -7.27 -2.75 4.93
N MET A 60 -6.98 -3.65 5.87
CA MET A 60 -5.69 -4.36 5.91
C MET A 60 -5.47 -5.18 4.64
N PHE A 61 -6.49 -5.91 4.20
CA PHE A 61 -6.45 -6.68 2.96
C PHE A 61 -6.14 -5.80 1.75
N ASP A 62 -6.80 -4.65 1.63
CA ASP A 62 -6.51 -3.67 0.57
C ASP A 62 -5.06 -3.16 0.63
N VAL A 63 -4.55 -2.84 1.82
CA VAL A 63 -3.15 -2.43 1.99
C VAL A 63 -2.22 -3.54 1.49
N PHE A 64 -2.44 -4.79 1.87
CA PHE A 64 -1.55 -5.89 1.50
C PHE A 64 -1.65 -6.28 0.02
N CYS A 65 -2.86 -6.35 -0.55
CA CYS A 65 -3.02 -6.54 -1.98
C CYS A 65 -2.36 -5.41 -2.77
N GLY A 66 -2.55 -4.17 -2.34
CA GLY A 66 -1.96 -2.99 -2.98
C GLY A 66 -0.44 -3.01 -3.02
N CYS A 67 0.24 -3.58 -2.02
CA CYS A 67 1.69 -3.76 -2.03
C CYS A 67 2.18 -4.49 -3.27
N ILE A 68 1.47 -5.54 -3.69
CA ILE A 68 1.86 -6.37 -4.84
C ILE A 68 1.26 -5.82 -6.13
N ALA A 69 -0.01 -5.38 -6.09
CA ALA A 69 -0.71 -4.90 -7.27
C ALA A 69 -0.03 -3.69 -7.92
N ASN A 70 0.50 -2.78 -7.11
CA ASN A 70 1.17 -1.57 -7.57
C ASN A 70 2.54 -1.84 -8.24
N PHE A 71 3.18 -2.97 -7.95
CA PHE A 71 4.36 -3.41 -8.69
C PHE A 71 4.04 -3.95 -10.08
N THR A 72 2.76 -4.16 -10.43
CA THR A 72 2.43 -4.70 -11.75
C THR A 72 2.44 -3.62 -12.83
N ALA A 73 2.93 -3.98 -14.02
CA ALA A 73 2.95 -3.08 -15.18
C ALA A 73 1.57 -2.50 -15.50
N SER A 74 0.50 -3.28 -15.34
CA SER A 74 -0.86 -2.84 -15.62
C SER A 74 -1.29 -1.64 -14.77
N THR A 75 -1.08 -1.74 -13.46
CA THR A 75 -1.41 -0.66 -12.52
C THR A 75 -0.48 0.53 -12.74
N SER A 76 0.82 0.27 -12.93
CA SER A 76 1.80 1.33 -13.19
C SER A 76 1.47 2.13 -14.47
N HIS A 77 1.16 1.46 -15.58
CA HIS A 77 0.76 2.10 -16.84
C HIS A 77 -0.57 2.87 -16.73
N TYR A 78 -1.57 2.31 -16.02
CA TYR A 78 -2.86 2.97 -15.81
C TYR A 78 -2.69 4.35 -15.16
N TYR A 79 -1.81 4.44 -14.17
CA TYR A 79 -1.53 5.68 -13.44
C TYR A 79 -0.50 6.58 -14.14
N ALA A 80 0.49 6.03 -14.84
CA ALA A 80 1.47 6.80 -15.62
C ALA A 80 0.77 7.67 -16.70
N ALA A 81 -0.26 7.12 -17.35
CA ALA A 81 -1.09 7.85 -18.32
C ALA A 81 -1.99 8.93 -17.69
N ARG A 82 -2.17 8.94 -16.36
CA ARG A 82 -3.19 9.74 -15.66
C ARG A 82 -2.64 10.48 -14.44
N LYS A 83 -1.82 11.52 -14.67
CA LYS A 83 -1.17 12.33 -13.60
C LYS A 83 -2.13 12.84 -12.51
N ARG A 84 -3.35 13.26 -12.86
CA ARG A 84 -4.37 13.72 -11.89
C ARG A 84 -4.87 12.58 -10.98
N HIS A 85 -5.00 11.36 -11.51
CA HIS A 85 -5.39 10.19 -10.74
C HIS A 85 -4.28 9.76 -9.77
N ARG A 86 -2.99 9.95 -10.13
CA ARG A 86 -1.88 9.68 -9.21
C ARG A 86 -1.93 10.53 -7.94
N ILE A 87 -2.19 11.83 -8.11
CA ILE A 87 -2.28 12.76 -6.98
C ILE A 87 -3.49 12.41 -6.11
N LEU A 88 -4.66 12.20 -6.72
CA LEU A 88 -5.87 11.80 -5.99
C LEU A 88 -5.68 10.48 -5.24
N PHE A 89 -5.04 9.49 -5.88
CA PHE A 89 -4.76 8.21 -5.25
C PHE A 89 -3.90 8.41 -3.99
N ILE A 90 -2.76 9.11 -4.07
CA ILE A 90 -1.92 9.40 -2.90
C ILE A 90 -2.72 10.12 -1.81
N SER A 91 -3.49 11.16 -2.17
CA SER A 91 -4.24 11.97 -1.22
C SER A 91 -5.35 11.23 -0.47
N VAL A 92 -5.93 10.17 -1.05
CA VAL A 92 -7.04 9.42 -0.44
C VAL A 92 -6.55 8.27 0.46
N HIS A 93 -5.25 7.99 0.53
CA HIS A 93 -4.70 6.91 1.34
C HIS A 93 -4.67 7.22 2.85
N VAL A 94 -5.83 7.41 3.47
CA VAL A 94 -6.02 7.55 4.93
C VAL A 94 -6.24 6.20 5.62
N HIS A 95 -6.11 5.09 4.89
CA HIS A 95 -6.40 3.73 5.33
C HIS A 95 -5.68 3.37 6.64
N LEU A 96 -4.41 3.75 6.80
CA LEU A 96 -3.65 3.46 8.02
C LEU A 96 -4.27 4.11 9.27
N ILE A 97 -4.73 5.37 9.14
CA ILE A 97 -5.39 6.10 10.23
C ILE A 97 -6.73 5.44 10.55
N LEU A 98 -7.50 5.07 9.53
CA LEU A 98 -8.79 4.39 9.71
C LEU A 98 -8.61 3.01 10.37
N ILE A 99 -7.60 2.25 9.97
CA ILE A 99 -7.27 0.97 10.62
C ILE A 99 -6.95 1.20 12.10
N ALA A 100 -6.10 2.17 12.43
CA ALA A 100 -5.78 2.48 13.83
C ALA A 100 -7.04 2.86 14.64
N LEU A 101 -7.92 3.68 14.07
CA LEU A 101 -9.20 4.07 14.69
C LEU A 101 -10.12 2.88 14.91
N LEU A 102 -10.30 2.03 13.89
CA LEU A 102 -11.19 0.87 13.98
C LEU A 102 -10.69 -0.14 15.01
N LEU A 103 -9.36 -0.32 15.08
CA LEU A 103 -8.70 -1.22 16.02
C LEU A 103 -8.52 -0.62 17.43
N SER A 104 -8.91 0.64 17.64
CA SER A 104 -8.65 1.37 18.89
C SER A 104 -7.17 1.37 19.29
N SER A 105 -6.31 1.45 18.28
CA SER A 105 -4.85 1.47 18.40
C SER A 105 -4.32 2.91 18.52
N ASP A 106 -3.00 3.08 18.62
CA ASP A 106 -2.38 4.40 18.76
C ASP A 106 -2.49 5.21 17.46
N ILE A 107 -3.39 6.20 17.49
CA ILE A 107 -3.66 7.10 16.37
C ILE A 107 -2.46 8.03 16.10
N VAL A 108 -1.69 8.40 17.13
CA VAL A 108 -0.53 9.29 16.97
C VAL A 108 0.54 8.59 16.15
N ASN A 109 0.87 7.34 16.49
CA ASN A 109 1.80 6.54 15.71
C ASN A 109 1.31 6.37 14.26
N ALA A 110 0.03 6.06 14.06
CA ALA A 110 -0.56 5.93 12.73
C ALA A 110 -0.48 7.24 11.91
N LEU A 111 -0.71 8.40 12.55
CA LEU A 111 -0.58 9.72 11.93
C LEU A 111 0.86 10.03 11.52
N ILE A 112 1.85 9.72 12.37
CA ILE A 112 3.27 9.92 12.06
C ILE A 112 3.66 9.10 10.84
N ILE A 113 3.35 7.80 10.84
CA ILE A 113 3.67 6.88 9.73
C ILE A 113 2.96 7.35 8.46
N TRP A 114 1.67 7.69 8.56
CA TRP A 114 0.89 8.19 7.44
C TRP A 114 1.48 9.48 6.84
N ALA A 115 1.73 10.49 7.68
CA ALA A 115 2.25 11.78 7.23
C ALA A 115 3.61 11.62 6.53
N TYR A 116 4.49 10.80 7.12
CA TYR A 116 5.77 10.46 6.53
C TYR A 116 5.60 9.79 5.16
N THR A 117 4.75 8.76 5.08
CA THR A 117 4.51 8.00 3.86
C THR A 117 3.99 8.89 2.73
N ILE A 118 3.01 9.74 3.02
CA ILE A 118 2.41 10.65 2.03
C ILE A 118 3.42 11.70 1.56
N ALA A 119 4.15 12.33 2.49
CA ALA A 119 5.17 13.32 2.14
C ALA A 119 6.26 12.69 1.25
N ALA A 120 6.74 11.51 1.62
CA ALA A 120 7.73 10.78 0.84
C ALA A 120 7.19 10.35 -0.54
N ALA A 121 5.93 9.90 -0.62
CA ALA A 121 5.29 9.56 -1.89
C ALA A 121 5.22 10.78 -2.83
N PHE A 122 4.93 11.98 -2.31
CA PHE A 122 4.99 13.21 -3.10
C PHE A 122 6.41 13.54 -3.58
N ILE A 123 7.41 13.40 -2.72
CA ILE A 123 8.83 13.61 -3.09
C ILE A 123 9.23 12.64 -4.21
N VAL A 124 8.96 11.35 -4.05
CA VAL A 124 9.26 10.32 -5.06
C VAL A 124 8.50 10.59 -6.36
N ASN A 125 7.23 10.94 -6.28
CA ASN A 125 6.42 11.25 -7.46
C ASN A 125 6.91 12.51 -8.20
N ALA A 126 7.46 13.50 -7.50
CA ALA A 126 8.06 14.69 -8.12
C ALA A 126 9.37 14.38 -8.89
N LEU A 127 9.98 13.23 -8.61
CA LEU A 127 11.17 12.74 -9.32
C LEU A 127 10.83 11.81 -10.49
N ASN A 128 9.55 11.64 -10.84
CA ASN A 128 9.14 10.73 -11.90
C ASN A 128 9.87 10.99 -13.24
N GLY A 129 10.40 9.93 -13.85
CA GLY A 129 11.19 9.98 -15.09
C GLY A 129 12.67 10.33 -14.88
N LYS A 130 13.12 10.56 -13.65
CA LYS A 130 14.55 10.80 -13.33
C LYS A 130 15.19 9.53 -12.80
N GLN A 131 16.45 9.28 -13.15
CA GLN A 131 17.24 8.16 -12.62
C GLN A 131 17.29 8.13 -11.08
N LEU A 132 17.23 9.30 -10.44
CA LEU A 132 17.28 9.43 -8.98
C LEU A 132 16.01 8.93 -8.27
N GLN A 133 14.87 8.77 -8.97
CA GLN A 133 13.58 8.42 -8.36
C GLN A 133 13.67 7.14 -7.52
N LEU A 134 14.22 6.06 -8.10
CA LEU A 134 14.30 4.77 -7.43
C LEU A 134 15.24 4.83 -6.21
N VAL A 135 16.37 5.52 -6.34
CA VAL A 135 17.33 5.70 -5.24
C VAL A 135 16.70 6.49 -4.10
N THR A 136 16.02 7.60 -4.40
CA THR A 136 15.31 8.39 -3.38
C THR A 136 14.20 7.60 -2.72
N ALA A 137 13.41 6.84 -3.48
CA ALA A 137 12.36 6.00 -2.93
C ALA A 137 12.93 4.90 -2.00
N GLY A 138 14.02 4.24 -2.41
CA GLY A 138 14.70 3.24 -1.59
C GLY A 138 15.28 3.83 -0.30
N LEU A 139 15.92 5.00 -0.37
CA LEU A 139 16.44 5.70 0.79
C LEU A 139 15.33 6.07 1.79
N LEU A 140 14.24 6.67 1.30
CA LEU A 140 13.11 7.04 2.14
C LEU A 140 12.44 5.79 2.74
N LEU A 141 12.22 4.74 1.96
CA LEU A 141 11.66 3.49 2.49
C LEU A 141 12.56 2.87 3.56
N ALA A 142 13.88 2.79 3.32
CA ALA A 142 14.83 2.25 4.29
C ALA A 142 14.87 3.08 5.59
N PHE A 143 14.85 4.41 5.47
CA PHE A 143 14.77 5.30 6.62
C PHE A 143 13.48 5.10 7.40
N GLY A 144 12.32 5.08 6.72
CA GLY A 144 11.02 4.84 7.33
C GLY A 144 10.96 3.50 8.08
N LEU A 145 11.37 2.42 7.42
CA LEU A 145 11.40 1.07 8.03
C LEU A 145 12.40 0.97 9.20
N GLY A 146 13.53 1.69 9.14
CA GLY A 146 14.51 1.72 10.22
C GLY A 146 14.04 2.51 11.45
N CYS A 147 13.34 3.63 11.24
CA CYS A 147 12.87 4.50 12.32
C CYS A 147 11.54 4.03 12.94
N MET A 148 10.68 3.35 12.19
CA MET A 148 9.34 2.97 12.65
C MET A 148 9.33 2.09 13.93
N PRO A 149 10.23 1.11 14.11
CA PRO A 149 10.33 0.35 15.37
C PRO A 149 10.75 1.20 16.58
N MET A 150 11.26 2.41 16.37
CA MET A 150 11.65 3.34 17.44
C MET A 150 10.48 4.17 17.96
N LEU A 151 9.29 4.05 17.35
CA LEU A 151 8.09 4.72 17.84
C LEU A 151 7.63 4.13 19.18
N PRO A 152 7.27 4.98 20.16
CA PRO A 152 6.92 4.52 21.50
C PRO A 152 5.67 3.63 21.46
N ALA A 153 5.74 2.49 22.14
CA ALA A 153 4.62 1.57 22.36
C ALA A 153 3.88 1.12 21.07
N ILE A 154 4.54 1.13 19.92
CA ILE A 154 3.91 0.66 18.68
C ILE A 154 3.60 -0.84 18.77
N GLN A 155 2.35 -1.21 18.49
CA GLN A 155 1.94 -2.61 18.52
C GLN A 155 2.54 -3.37 17.33
N PRO A 156 2.94 -4.65 17.49
CA PRO A 156 3.57 -5.42 16.41
C PRO A 156 2.72 -5.52 15.13
N TYR A 157 1.39 -5.65 15.26
CA TYR A 157 0.49 -5.67 14.11
C TYR A 157 0.44 -4.30 13.40
N MET A 158 0.44 -3.18 14.13
CA MET A 158 0.52 -1.84 13.53
C MET A 158 1.87 -1.59 12.86
N LEU A 159 2.95 -2.13 13.43
CA LEU A 159 4.28 -2.11 12.81
C LEU A 159 4.27 -2.84 11.45
N ALA A 160 3.68 -4.04 11.39
CA ALA A 160 3.55 -4.80 10.14
C ALA A 160 2.67 -4.07 9.11
N ILE A 161 1.48 -3.61 9.52
CA ILE A 161 0.53 -2.90 8.65
C ILE A 161 1.15 -1.61 8.12
N GLY A 162 1.77 -0.80 8.98
CA GLY A 162 2.37 0.46 8.58
C GLY A 162 3.63 0.30 7.72
N SER A 163 4.43 -0.75 7.94
CA SER A 163 5.57 -1.08 7.08
C SER A 163 5.13 -1.39 5.65
N LEU A 164 4.05 -2.19 5.52
CA LEU A 164 3.48 -2.51 4.22
C LEU A 164 2.72 -1.35 3.60
N PHE A 165 2.08 -0.50 4.40
CA PHE A 165 1.50 0.75 3.92
C PHE A 165 2.56 1.68 3.32
N MET A 166 3.72 1.83 3.98
CA MET A 166 4.88 2.56 3.44
C MET A 166 5.31 1.97 2.10
N LEU A 167 5.57 0.65 2.06
CA LEU A 167 5.93 -0.05 0.83
C LEU A 167 4.89 0.16 -0.28
N LYS A 168 3.60 0.01 0.02
CA LYS A 168 2.49 0.21 -0.93
C LYS A 168 2.54 1.60 -1.55
N VAL A 169 2.54 2.65 -0.74
CA VAL A 169 2.27 4.01 -1.23
C VAL A 169 3.53 4.72 -1.72
N MET A 170 4.60 4.71 -0.94
CA MET A 170 5.78 5.52 -1.26
C MET A 170 6.74 4.85 -2.24
N PHE A 171 6.69 3.51 -2.35
CA PHE A 171 7.65 2.75 -3.15
C PHE A 171 6.99 1.99 -4.30
N SER A 172 6.06 1.07 -4.02
CA SER A 172 5.42 0.30 -5.10
C SER A 172 4.56 1.18 -6.01
N PHE A 173 3.86 2.18 -5.45
CA PHE A 173 3.00 3.08 -6.22
C PHE A 173 3.73 4.32 -6.77
N ALA A 174 4.44 5.07 -5.92
CA ALA A 174 4.98 6.37 -6.34
C ALA A 174 6.15 6.26 -7.33
N VAL A 175 6.85 5.13 -7.36
CA VAL A 175 7.93 4.84 -8.31
C VAL A 175 7.36 4.35 -9.63
N ASP A 176 7.88 4.87 -10.73
CA ASP A 176 7.62 4.32 -12.05
C ASP A 176 8.65 3.23 -12.39
N HIS A 177 8.30 1.98 -12.05
CA HIS A 177 9.17 0.81 -12.23
C HIS A 177 9.35 0.39 -13.70
N TYR A 178 8.57 0.96 -14.63
CA TYR A 178 8.51 0.54 -16.02
C TYR A 178 8.88 1.64 -17.02
N SER A 179 9.30 2.81 -16.54
CA SER A 179 9.71 3.95 -17.36
C SER A 179 10.75 3.61 -18.44
N ALA A 180 11.72 2.74 -18.15
CA ALA A 180 12.76 2.31 -19.10
C ALA A 180 12.25 1.43 -20.27
N LEU A 181 11.09 0.78 -20.11
CA LEU A 181 10.48 -0.09 -21.14
C LEU A 181 9.60 0.68 -22.13
N SER A 182 9.30 1.96 -21.87
CA SER A 182 8.49 2.83 -22.74
C SER A 182 9.30 3.63 -23.77
N SER A 183 10.63 3.53 -23.73
CA SER A 183 11.57 4.19 -24.65
C SER A 183 12.17 3.25 -25.70
N GLN A 184 11.61 2.06 -25.88
CA GLN A 184 11.89 1.11 -26.97
C GLN A 184 10.61 0.87 -27.77
#